data_AF-A0A2E9A0V2-F1
#
_entry.id   AF-A0A2E9A0V2-F1
#
_cell.length_a   1.000
_cell.length_b   1.000
_cell.length_c   1.000
_cell.angle_alpha   90.00
_cell.angle_beta   90.00
_cell.angle_gamma   90.00
#
_symmetry.space_group_name_H-M   'P 1'
#
loop_
_entity.id
_entity.type
_entity.pdbx_description
1 polymer ?
#
loop_
_entity_poly.entity_id
_entity_poly.type
_entity_poly.pdbx_seq_one_letter_code
_entity_poly.pdbx_strand_id
1 'polypeptide(L)'
;MNNTSSTNNMLINFFNKYIKQNYKFIIGILVIILFLFVGFQIYNFIKLKNINQNSITYFDAIDLDQNNDFYSIMEKLSLNKDFYSILATLEMINFNLEAKQYNEVKNKYLKLLKNNKINSTYQSAIASHAAYNYLNILFETSDISYKLDINEFINYIDENLPHYKGIRFEIKFLLEVADQDFNKNDINDNSNFNEIYKLIMEAEDISSTIKERVNKIYEVQKYK
;
A
#
# COMPACT_ATOMS: atom_id res chain seq x y z
N MET A 1 3.24 -66.12 6.51
CA MET A 1 2.52 -64.94 6.00
C MET A 1 2.07 -64.12 7.19
N ASN A 2 2.20 -62.80 7.07
CA ASN A 2 2.37 -61.80 8.13
C ASN A 2 1.24 -61.69 9.17
N ASN A 3 1.63 -61.70 10.45
CA ASN A 3 0.87 -61.16 11.59
C ASN A 3 1.18 -59.66 11.72
N THR A 4 0.23 -58.78 11.37
CA THR A 4 0.38 -57.32 11.53
C THR A 4 -0.86 -56.64 12.11
N SER A 5 -1.65 -57.31 12.97
CA SER A 5 -2.91 -56.76 13.50
C SER A 5 -2.96 -56.49 15.02
N SER A 6 -1.89 -56.70 15.80
CA SER A 6 -1.97 -56.57 17.27
C SER A 6 -1.56 -55.21 17.87
N THR A 7 -0.89 -54.33 17.12
CA THR A 7 -0.38 -53.05 17.64
C THR A 7 -1.42 -51.92 17.68
N ASN A 8 -2.41 -51.91 16.77
CA ASN A 8 -3.46 -50.88 16.72
C ASN A 8 -4.39 -50.88 17.95
N ASN A 9 -4.62 -52.04 18.56
CA ASN A 9 -5.52 -52.16 19.71
C ASN A 9 -4.88 -51.67 21.02
N MET A 10 -3.55 -51.70 21.12
CA MET A 10 -2.86 -51.27 22.34
C MET A 10 -2.96 -49.75 22.53
N LEU A 11 -2.65 -48.97 21.48
CA LEU A 11 -2.73 -47.50 21.51
C LEU A 11 -4.15 -46.99 21.77
N ILE A 12 -5.16 -47.59 21.12
CA ILE A 12 -6.57 -47.25 21.33
C ILE A 12 -7.01 -47.58 22.77
N ASN A 13 -6.58 -48.73 23.31
CA ASN A 13 -6.89 -49.09 24.70
C ASN A 13 -6.19 -48.19 25.73
N PHE A 14 -4.95 -47.77 25.47
CA PHE A 14 -4.26 -46.78 26.29
C PHE A 14 -4.97 -45.41 26.24
N PHE A 15 -5.37 -44.94 25.06
CA PHE A 15 -6.14 -43.72 24.89
C PHE A 15 -7.49 -43.79 25.61
N ASN A 16 -8.24 -44.89 25.47
CA ASN A 16 -9.51 -45.10 26.15
C ASN A 16 -9.36 -45.12 27.67
N LYS A 17 -8.31 -45.76 28.18
CA LYS A 17 -8.02 -45.79 29.61
C LYS A 17 -7.65 -44.39 30.12
N TYR A 18 -6.83 -43.65 29.39
CA TYR A 18 -6.44 -42.27 29.71
C TYR A 18 -7.64 -41.31 29.72
N ILE A 19 -8.52 -41.40 28.71
CA ILE A 19 -9.76 -40.61 28.65
C ILE A 19 -10.67 -40.94 29.83
N LYS A 20 -10.91 -42.23 30.11
CA LYS A 20 -11.75 -42.64 31.25
C LYS A 20 -11.20 -42.16 32.59
N GLN A 21 -9.88 -42.13 32.75
CA GLN A 21 -9.23 -41.72 33.99
C GLN A 21 -9.24 -40.19 34.17
N ASN A 22 -9.25 -39.43 33.08
CA ASN A 22 -9.12 -37.97 33.09
C ASN A 22 -10.33 -37.20 32.51
N TYR A 23 -11.48 -37.86 32.29
CA TYR A 23 -12.60 -37.30 31.53
C TYR A 23 -13.10 -35.94 32.05
N LYS A 24 -13.11 -35.73 33.38
CA LYS A 24 -13.52 -34.45 33.99
C LYS A 24 -12.61 -33.30 33.58
N PHE A 25 -11.30 -33.54 33.54
CA PHE A 25 -10.30 -32.56 33.13
C PHE A 25 -10.40 -32.27 31.62
N ILE A 26 -10.60 -33.32 30.81
CA ILE A 26 -10.79 -33.20 29.35
C ILE A 26 -12.03 -32.36 29.03
N ILE A 27 -13.16 -32.60 29.71
CA ILE A 27 -14.39 -31.81 29.55
C ILE A 27 -14.14 -30.36 29.97
N GLY A 28 -13.43 -30.13 31.08
CA GLY A 28 -13.06 -28.78 31.52
C GLY A 28 -12.27 -28.00 30.46
N ILE A 29 -11.27 -28.64 29.85
CA ILE A 29 -10.49 -28.04 28.75
C ILE A 29 -11.38 -27.74 27.54
N LEU A 30 -12.23 -28.69 27.13
CA LEU A 30 -13.14 -28.49 25.99
C LEU A 30 -14.08 -27.31 26.20
N VAL A 31 -14.60 -27.14 27.41
CA VAL A 31 -15.46 -25.99 27.77
C VAL A 31 -14.68 -24.68 27.67
N ILE A 32 -13.44 -24.63 28.16
CA ILE A 32 -12.58 -23.44 28.04
C ILE A 32 -12.30 -23.10 26.57
N ILE A 33 -11.95 -24.11 25.75
CA ILE A 33 -11.73 -23.93 24.31
C ILE A 33 -13.00 -23.41 23.64
N LEU A 34 -14.18 -23.94 24.01
CA LEU A 34 -15.45 -23.48 23.46
C LEU A 34 -15.73 -22.02 23.82
N PHE A 35 -15.48 -21.59 25.06
CA PHE A 35 -15.61 -20.18 25.44
C PHE A 35 -14.63 -19.28 24.68
N LEU A 36 -13.37 -19.70 24.51
CA LEU A 36 -12.39 -18.96 23.71
C LEU A 36 -12.82 -18.85 22.24
N PHE A 37 -13.36 -19.94 21.67
CA PHE A 37 -13.88 -19.94 20.31
C PHE A 37 -15.08 -19.01 20.15
N VAL A 38 -16.06 -19.07 21.05
CA VAL A 38 -17.23 -18.17 21.02
C VAL A 38 -16.80 -16.70 21.18
N GLY A 39 -15.88 -16.42 22.11
CA GLY A 39 -15.32 -15.08 22.29
C GLY A 39 -14.63 -14.56 21.02
N PHE A 40 -13.83 -15.41 20.36
CA PHE A 40 -13.19 -15.08 19.08
C PHE A 40 -14.22 -14.81 17.97
N GLN A 41 -15.29 -15.60 17.89
CA GLN A 41 -16.36 -15.40 16.91
C GLN A 41 -17.10 -14.08 17.13
N ILE A 42 -17.45 -13.76 18.38
CA ILE A 42 -18.10 -12.49 18.74
C ILE A 42 -17.20 -11.30 18.37
N TYR A 43 -15.90 -11.39 18.70
CA TYR A 43 -14.93 -10.35 18.35
C TYR A 43 -14.88 -10.10 16.84
N ASN A 44 -14.78 -11.17 16.04
CA ASN A 44 -14.75 -11.06 14.57
C ASN A 44 -16.07 -10.51 14.00
N PHE A 45 -17.21 -10.93 14.56
CA PHE A 45 -18.52 -10.41 14.15
C PHE A 45 -18.63 -8.90 14.36
N ILE A 46 -18.23 -8.40 15.54
CA ILE A 46 -18.22 -6.97 15.83
C ILE A 46 -17.28 -6.23 14.88
N LYS A 47 -16.07 -6.76 14.64
CA LYS A 47 -15.12 -6.18 13.69
C LYS A 47 -15.71 -6.09 12.27
N LEU A 48 -16.33 -7.16 11.79
CA LEU A 48 -16.95 -7.20 10.46
C LEU A 48 -18.10 -6.20 10.35
N LYS A 49 -18.94 -6.11 11.38
CA LYS A 49 -20.06 -5.16 11.43
C LYS A 49 -19.56 -3.71 11.37
N ASN A 50 -18.49 -3.38 12.08
CA ASN A 50 -17.89 -2.05 12.04
C ASN A 50 -17.33 -1.72 10.65
N ILE A 51 -16.64 -2.68 10.02
CA ILE A 51 -16.13 -2.51 8.64
C ILE A 51 -17.29 -2.26 7.67
N ASN A 52 -18.38 -3.02 7.78
CA ASN A 52 -19.56 -2.85 6.93
C ASN A 52 -20.26 -1.49 7.17
N GLN A 53 -20.31 -1.02 8.41
CA GLN A 53 -20.86 0.31 8.69
C GLN A 53 -19.98 1.41 8.08
N ASN A 54 -18.65 1.28 8.21
CA ASN A 54 -17.70 2.21 7.64
C ASN A 54 -17.71 2.18 6.11
N SER A 55 -17.95 1.02 5.49
CA SER A 55 -18.11 0.92 4.04
C SER A 55 -19.31 1.69 3.54
N ILE A 56 -20.48 1.51 4.18
CA ILE A 56 -21.71 2.22 3.83
C ILE A 56 -21.46 3.72 3.97
N THR A 57 -20.92 4.15 5.11
CA THR A 57 -20.63 5.57 5.38
C THR A 57 -19.67 6.17 4.36
N TYR A 58 -18.66 5.41 3.90
CA TYR A 58 -17.71 5.85 2.89
C TYR A 58 -18.39 6.05 1.53
N PHE A 59 -19.15 5.06 1.06
CA PHE A 59 -19.82 5.15 -0.24
C PHE A 59 -20.91 6.22 -0.26
N ASP A 60 -21.73 6.30 0.80
CA ASP A 60 -22.74 7.35 0.95
C ASP A 60 -22.10 8.74 0.89
N ALA A 61 -20.89 8.91 1.46
CA ALA A 61 -20.21 10.19 1.47
C ALA A 61 -19.58 10.55 0.11
N ILE A 62 -19.05 9.58 -0.64
CA ILE A 62 -18.52 9.82 -2.00
C ILE A 62 -19.62 10.26 -2.96
N ASP A 63 -20.85 9.79 -2.74
CA ASP A 63 -22.00 10.19 -3.54
C ASP A 63 -22.50 11.62 -3.22
N LEU A 64 -21.99 12.25 -2.16
CA LEU A 64 -22.25 13.66 -1.87
C LEU A 64 -21.32 14.54 -2.71
N ASP A 65 -21.88 15.58 -3.36
CA ASP A 65 -21.06 16.65 -3.96
C ASP A 65 -20.06 17.16 -2.91
N GLN A 66 -18.76 17.16 -3.24
CA GLN A 66 -17.60 17.39 -2.36
C GLN A 66 -17.65 18.74 -1.59
N ASN A 67 -18.50 18.82 -0.58
CA ASN A 67 -18.75 19.99 0.24
C ASN A 67 -18.17 19.80 1.66
N ASN A 68 -18.46 20.71 2.59
CA ASN A 68 -17.94 20.63 3.96
C ASN A 68 -18.37 19.36 4.71
N ASP A 69 -19.53 18.78 4.39
CA ASP A 69 -20.01 17.56 5.05
C ASP A 69 -19.15 16.36 4.64
N PHE A 70 -18.75 16.28 3.36
CA PHE A 70 -17.83 15.27 2.84
C PHE A 70 -16.52 15.20 3.66
N TYR A 71 -15.84 16.35 3.82
CA TYR A 71 -14.55 16.38 4.51
C TYR A 71 -14.68 15.92 5.96
N SER A 72 -15.75 16.34 6.65
CA SER A 72 -16.02 15.97 8.04
C SER A 72 -16.26 14.46 8.21
N ILE A 73 -16.91 13.83 7.23
CA ILE A 73 -17.16 12.38 7.23
C ILE A 73 -15.85 11.64 6.96
N MET A 74 -15.08 12.07 5.97
CA MET A 74 -13.79 11.46 5.65
C MET A 74 -12.79 11.57 6.80
N GLU A 75 -12.76 12.72 7.49
CA GLU A 75 -11.92 12.88 8.67
C GLU A 75 -12.29 11.87 9.76
N LYS A 76 -13.58 11.71 10.07
CA LYS A 76 -14.05 10.70 11.04
C LYS A 76 -13.68 9.29 10.63
N LEU A 77 -13.87 8.93 9.35
CA LEU A 77 -13.51 7.63 8.82
C LEU A 77 -12.00 7.37 8.89
N SER A 78 -11.17 8.38 8.65
CA SER A 78 -9.70 8.28 8.68
C SER A 78 -9.12 7.88 10.04
N LEU A 79 -9.89 8.05 11.12
CA LEU A 79 -9.50 7.67 12.48
C LEU A 79 -9.74 6.18 12.77
N ASN A 80 -10.48 5.48 11.91
CA ASN A 80 -10.76 4.04 12.06
C ASN A 80 -9.53 3.18 11.75
N LYS A 81 -9.58 1.91 12.17
CA LYS A 81 -8.48 0.94 12.04
C LYS A 81 -8.76 -0.12 10.96
N ASP A 82 -9.46 0.25 9.89
CA ASP A 82 -9.80 -0.63 8.77
C ASP A 82 -9.39 -0.03 7.43
N PHE A 83 -9.74 -0.71 6.34
CA PHE A 83 -9.38 -0.30 4.99
C PHE A 83 -10.02 1.04 4.57
N TYR A 84 -11.23 1.33 5.06
CA TYR A 84 -11.94 2.56 4.71
C TYR A 84 -11.29 3.79 5.33
N SER A 85 -10.50 3.65 6.39
CA SER A 85 -9.71 4.76 6.91
C SER A 85 -8.55 5.16 5.97
N ILE A 86 -7.96 4.19 5.28
CA ILE A 86 -6.96 4.44 4.24
C ILE A 86 -7.62 5.16 3.06
N LEU A 87 -8.74 4.62 2.57
CA LEU A 87 -9.49 5.22 1.47
C LEU A 87 -9.93 6.64 1.78
N ALA A 88 -10.54 6.87 2.95
CA ALA A 88 -10.94 8.21 3.38
C ALA A 88 -9.76 9.18 3.46
N THR A 89 -8.59 8.72 3.89
CA THR A 89 -7.37 9.56 3.90
C THR A 89 -6.90 9.90 2.47
N LEU A 90 -7.02 8.97 1.51
CA LEU A 90 -6.70 9.21 0.10
C LEU A 90 -7.68 10.21 -0.53
N GLU A 91 -8.97 10.14 -0.19
CA GLU A 91 -9.95 11.13 -0.64
C GLU A 91 -9.67 12.53 -0.07
N MET A 92 -9.32 12.63 1.21
CA MET A 92 -8.88 13.90 1.81
C MET A 92 -7.60 14.44 1.16
N ILE A 93 -6.72 13.57 0.68
CA ILE A 93 -5.52 13.96 -0.07
C ILE A 93 -5.93 14.61 -1.40
N ASN A 94 -6.84 13.98 -2.16
CA ASN A 94 -7.33 14.53 -3.43
C ASN A 94 -7.98 15.91 -3.22
N PHE A 95 -8.86 16.03 -2.22
CA PHE A 95 -9.47 17.31 -1.84
C PHE A 95 -8.41 18.38 -1.53
N ASN A 96 -7.40 18.03 -0.74
CA ASN A 96 -6.32 18.97 -0.38
C ASN A 96 -5.38 19.29 -1.56
N LEU A 97 -5.20 18.38 -2.52
CA LEU A 97 -4.46 18.61 -3.76
C LEU A 97 -5.16 19.68 -4.61
N GLU A 98 -6.47 19.56 -4.80
CA GLU A 98 -7.29 20.55 -5.53
C GLU A 98 -7.25 21.93 -4.85
N ALA A 99 -7.31 21.95 -3.52
CA ALA A 99 -7.17 23.16 -2.71
C ALA A 99 -5.72 23.71 -2.64
N LYS A 100 -4.75 23.07 -3.31
CA LYS A 100 -3.31 23.40 -3.30
C LYS A 100 -2.67 23.43 -1.90
N GLN A 101 -3.20 22.65 -0.98
CA GLN A 101 -2.70 22.52 0.40
C GLN A 101 -1.59 21.45 0.48
N TYR A 102 -0.51 21.65 -0.26
CA TYR A 102 0.51 20.62 -0.48
C TYR A 102 1.21 20.12 0.81
N ASN A 103 1.40 20.98 1.81
CA ASN A 103 1.96 20.54 3.10
C ASN A 103 1.04 19.55 3.83
N GLU A 104 -0.27 19.78 3.79
CA GLU A 104 -1.25 18.86 4.39
C GLU A 104 -1.30 17.53 3.63
N VAL A 105 -1.20 17.59 2.29
CA VAL A 105 -1.08 16.40 1.44
C VAL A 105 0.14 15.58 1.83
N LYS A 106 1.32 16.22 1.98
CA LYS A 106 2.57 15.56 2.42
C LYS A 106 2.35 14.80 3.71
N ASN A 107 1.80 15.49 4.72
CA ASN A 107 1.60 14.95 6.05
C ASN A 107 0.67 13.73 6.04
N LYS A 108 -0.42 13.80 5.26
CA LYS A 108 -1.35 12.67 5.11
C LYS A 108 -0.70 11.47 4.43
N TYR A 109 0.08 11.67 3.35
CA TYR A 109 0.83 10.59 2.72
C TYR A 109 1.83 9.95 3.68
N LEU A 110 2.65 10.75 4.36
CA LEU A 110 3.64 10.22 5.30
C LEU A 110 2.98 9.47 6.47
N LYS A 111 1.81 9.92 6.94
CA LYS A 111 1.03 9.21 7.96
C LYS A 111 0.58 7.83 7.46
N LEU A 112 0.11 7.72 6.22
CA LEU A 112 -0.24 6.43 5.61
C LEU A 112 0.98 5.53 5.44
N LEU A 113 2.08 6.05 4.90
CA LEU A 113 3.28 5.28 4.60
C LEU A 113 4.01 4.78 5.86
N LYS A 114 3.98 5.54 6.96
CA LYS A 114 4.57 5.15 8.25
C LYS A 114 3.69 4.16 9.04
N ASN A 115 2.47 3.86 8.57
CA ASN A 115 1.58 2.92 9.23
C ASN A 115 2.02 1.48 8.96
N ASN A 116 2.57 0.81 9.97
CA ASN A 116 3.11 -0.55 9.90
C ASN A 116 2.07 -1.66 9.59
N LYS A 117 0.79 -1.32 9.46
CA LYS A 117 -0.29 -2.28 9.15
C LYS A 117 -0.55 -2.45 7.66
N ILE A 118 0.04 -1.62 6.82
CA ILE A 118 -0.11 -1.68 5.37
C ILE A 118 0.99 -2.60 4.82
N ASN A 119 0.63 -3.57 3.98
CA ASN A 119 1.61 -4.46 3.36
C ASN A 119 2.46 -3.70 2.31
N SER A 120 3.60 -4.27 1.91
CA SER A 120 4.53 -3.59 1.00
C SER A 120 3.93 -3.26 -0.37
N THR A 121 2.97 -4.06 -0.85
CA THR A 121 2.26 -3.79 -2.11
C THR A 121 1.44 -2.51 -2.03
N TYR A 122 0.59 -2.37 -1.01
CA TYR A 122 -0.23 -1.17 -0.82
C TYR A 122 0.63 0.04 -0.44
N GLN A 123 1.69 -0.16 0.36
CA GLN A 123 2.65 0.90 0.68
C GLN A 123 3.33 1.43 -0.59
N SER A 124 3.78 0.53 -1.48
CA SER A 124 4.38 0.89 -2.76
C SER A 124 3.38 1.60 -3.69
N ALA A 125 2.11 1.19 -3.68
CA ALA A 125 1.04 1.86 -4.43
C ALA A 125 0.84 3.30 -3.95
N ILE A 126 0.69 3.50 -2.64
CA ILE A 126 0.50 4.82 -2.03
C ILE A 126 1.72 5.71 -2.26
N ALA A 127 2.92 5.15 -2.12
CA ALA A 127 4.18 5.84 -2.34
C ALA A 127 4.36 6.28 -3.80
N SER A 128 4.03 5.39 -4.74
CA SER A 128 4.03 5.70 -6.17
C SER A 128 3.04 6.81 -6.50
N HIS A 129 1.83 6.74 -5.96
CA HIS A 129 0.80 7.77 -6.13
C HIS A 129 1.27 9.13 -5.56
N ALA A 130 1.86 9.13 -4.37
CA ALA A 130 2.43 10.34 -3.76
C ALA A 130 3.53 10.95 -4.64
N ALA A 131 4.49 10.13 -5.09
CA ALA A 131 5.59 10.58 -5.92
C ALA A 131 5.12 11.17 -7.26
N TYR A 132 4.13 10.56 -7.92
CA TYR A 132 3.54 11.11 -9.14
C TYR A 132 2.79 12.43 -8.90
N ASN A 133 2.00 12.54 -7.83
CA ASN A 133 1.33 13.80 -7.52
C ASN A 133 2.31 14.93 -7.22
N TYR A 134 3.41 14.63 -6.53
CA TYR A 134 4.47 15.62 -6.30
C TYR A 134 5.29 15.94 -7.54
N LEU A 135 5.49 14.99 -8.46
CA LEU A 135 6.03 15.29 -9.78
C LEU A 135 5.13 16.28 -10.52
N ASN A 136 3.82 16.07 -10.52
CA ASN A 136 2.87 17.00 -11.14
C ASN A 136 2.94 18.39 -10.50
N ILE A 137 2.94 18.47 -9.16
CA ILE A 137 3.10 19.75 -8.44
C ILE A 137 4.42 20.42 -8.82
N LEU A 138 5.52 19.66 -8.86
CA LEU A 138 6.84 20.16 -9.24
C LEU A 138 6.83 20.75 -10.65
N PHE A 139 6.23 20.08 -11.63
CA PHE A 139 6.12 20.59 -13.00
C PHE A 139 5.18 21.80 -13.12
N GLU A 140 4.05 21.80 -12.41
CA GLU A 140 3.09 22.92 -12.42
C GLU A 140 3.64 24.19 -11.77
N THR A 141 4.39 24.04 -10.67
CA THR A 141 4.95 25.16 -9.91
C THR A 141 6.36 25.55 -10.36
N SER A 142 7.05 24.66 -11.08
CA SER A 142 8.48 24.75 -11.38
C SER A 142 9.36 24.89 -10.12
N ASP A 143 8.89 24.43 -8.96
CA ASP A 143 9.63 24.49 -7.70
C ASP A 143 10.38 23.18 -7.44
N ILE A 144 11.70 23.23 -7.61
CA ILE A 144 12.57 22.06 -7.47
C ILE A 144 12.73 21.58 -6.02
N SER A 145 12.27 22.35 -5.04
CA SER A 145 12.30 21.96 -3.62
C SER A 145 11.48 20.68 -3.36
N TYR A 146 10.44 20.45 -4.16
CA TYR A 146 9.60 19.24 -4.09
C TYR A 146 10.35 17.95 -4.46
N LYS A 147 11.54 18.04 -5.07
CA LYS A 147 12.40 16.88 -5.33
C LYS A 147 12.76 16.11 -4.06
N LEU A 148 12.92 16.81 -2.93
CA LEU A 148 13.17 16.15 -1.64
C LEU A 148 11.99 15.29 -1.20
N ASP A 149 10.77 15.80 -1.38
CA ASP A 149 9.54 15.09 -1.03
C ASP A 149 9.33 13.87 -1.93
N ILE A 150 9.55 14.02 -3.24
CA ILE A 150 9.45 12.92 -4.21
C ILE A 150 10.44 11.81 -3.85
N ASN A 151 11.70 12.16 -3.53
CA ASN A 151 12.70 11.20 -3.10
C ASN A 151 12.34 10.52 -1.77
N GLU A 152 11.74 11.25 -0.82
CA GLU A 152 11.22 10.64 0.42
C GLU A 152 10.16 9.58 0.10
N PHE A 153 9.22 9.88 -0.80
CA PHE A 153 8.18 8.92 -1.20
C PHE A 153 8.73 7.72 -1.96
N ILE A 154 9.67 7.93 -2.90
CA ILE A 154 10.32 6.85 -3.65
C ILE A 154 10.94 5.79 -2.72
N ASN A 155 11.46 6.19 -1.56
CA ASN A 155 12.09 5.28 -0.60
C ASN A 155 11.10 4.28 0.04
N TYR A 156 9.79 4.54 -0.04
CA TYR A 156 8.75 3.61 0.41
C TYR A 156 8.28 2.64 -0.68
N ILE A 157 8.81 2.74 -1.91
CA ILE A 157 8.49 1.82 -3.01
C ILE A 157 9.38 0.58 -2.92
N ASP A 158 8.79 -0.59 -2.73
CA ASP A 158 9.48 -1.87 -2.61
C ASP A 158 10.03 -2.33 -3.97
N GLU A 159 11.36 -2.37 -4.09
CA GLU A 159 12.07 -2.78 -5.30
C GLU A 159 11.92 -4.28 -5.62
N ASN A 160 11.51 -5.09 -4.64
CA ASN A 160 11.30 -6.53 -4.87
C ASN A 160 9.97 -6.82 -5.58
N LEU A 161 9.10 -5.81 -5.74
CA LEU A 161 7.87 -5.94 -6.48
C LEU A 161 8.09 -5.47 -7.93
N PRO A 162 8.14 -6.38 -8.94
CA PRO A 162 8.59 -6.04 -10.28
C PRO A 162 7.84 -4.86 -10.93
N HIS A 163 6.51 -4.80 -10.73
CA HIS A 163 5.69 -3.71 -11.24
C HIS A 163 6.08 -2.34 -10.65
N TYR A 164 6.34 -2.29 -9.34
CA TYR A 164 6.68 -1.06 -8.64
C TYR A 164 8.15 -0.65 -8.82
N LYS A 165 9.04 -1.61 -9.04
CA LYS A 165 10.42 -1.35 -9.45
C LYS A 165 10.47 -0.51 -10.73
N GLY A 166 9.68 -0.88 -11.75
CA GLY A 166 9.57 -0.10 -12.98
C GLY A 166 9.05 1.32 -12.73
N ILE A 167 7.98 1.45 -11.93
CA ILE A 167 7.40 2.76 -11.56
C ILE A 167 8.44 3.64 -10.87
N ARG A 168 9.22 3.08 -9.94
CA ARG A 168 10.29 3.80 -9.25
C ARG A 168 11.35 4.35 -10.21
N PHE A 169 11.76 3.55 -11.20
CA PHE A 169 12.70 4.04 -12.21
C PHE A 169 12.09 5.12 -13.11
N GLU A 170 10.82 4.98 -13.49
CA GLU A 170 10.12 6.01 -14.25
C GLU A 170 10.07 7.34 -13.50
N ILE A 171 9.71 7.33 -12.22
CA ILE A 171 9.68 8.55 -11.38
C ILE A 171 11.07 9.18 -11.31
N LYS A 172 12.12 8.38 -11.10
CA LYS A 172 13.50 8.87 -11.09
C LYS A 172 13.91 9.48 -12.44
N PHE A 173 13.52 8.86 -13.56
CA PHE A 173 13.76 9.41 -14.89
C PHE A 173 13.06 10.75 -15.08
N LEU A 174 11.81 10.89 -14.62
CA LEU A 174 11.06 12.14 -14.69
C LEU A 174 11.67 13.24 -13.81
N LEU A 175 12.31 12.90 -12.70
CA LEU A 175 13.08 13.86 -11.90
C LEU A 175 14.29 14.40 -12.67
N GLU A 176 15.03 13.55 -13.40
CA GLU A 176 16.14 13.99 -14.24
C GLU A 176 15.66 14.91 -15.37
N VAL A 177 14.50 14.62 -15.96
CA VAL A 177 13.84 15.50 -16.95
C VAL A 177 13.53 16.87 -16.33
N ALA A 178 12.96 16.89 -15.12
CA ALA A 178 12.67 18.14 -14.43
C ALA A 178 13.95 18.94 -14.12
N ASP A 179 15.02 18.30 -13.67
CA ASP A 179 16.30 18.97 -13.42
C ASP A 179 16.86 19.63 -14.69
N GLN A 180 16.73 18.98 -15.85
CA GLN A 180 17.16 19.54 -17.13
C GLN A 180 16.31 20.76 -17.53
N ASP A 181 14.99 20.61 -17.48
CA ASP A 181 14.04 21.66 -17.89
C ASP A 181 14.18 22.92 -17.02
N PHE A 182 14.44 22.78 -15.71
CA PHE A 182 14.52 23.92 -14.78
C PHE A 182 15.93 24.49 -14.59
N ASN A 183 16.99 23.68 -14.72
CA ASN A 183 18.37 24.16 -14.53
C ASN A 183 19.08 24.54 -15.86
N LYS A 184 18.42 24.43 -17.02
CA LYS A 184 18.97 24.76 -18.35
C LYS A 184 20.32 24.08 -18.65
N ASN A 185 20.50 22.85 -18.19
CA ASN A 185 21.69 22.07 -18.53
C ASN A 185 21.45 21.38 -19.88
N ASP A 186 22.40 21.53 -20.82
CA ASP A 186 22.34 20.84 -22.11
C ASP A 186 22.35 19.31 -21.92
N ILE A 187 21.47 18.63 -22.67
CA ILE A 187 21.17 17.19 -22.54
C ILE A 187 22.40 16.31 -22.78
N ASN A 188 23.35 16.77 -23.58
CA ASN A 188 24.54 16.01 -23.93
C ASN A 188 25.52 15.84 -22.77
N ASP A 189 25.42 16.65 -21.71
CA ASP A 189 26.32 16.60 -20.55
C ASP A 189 25.72 15.92 -19.31
N ASN A 190 24.43 15.55 -19.30
CA ASN A 190 23.81 14.97 -18.11
C ASN A 190 23.86 13.42 -18.15
N SER A 191 24.94 12.85 -17.59
CA SER A 191 25.20 11.41 -17.54
C SER A 191 24.05 10.60 -16.94
N ASN A 192 23.41 11.13 -15.91
CA ASN A 192 22.39 10.43 -15.13
C ASN A 192 21.10 10.19 -15.94
N PHE A 193 20.71 11.16 -16.78
CA PHE A 193 19.53 11.05 -17.65
C PHE A 193 19.68 9.90 -18.66
N ASN A 194 20.83 9.83 -19.33
CA ASN A 194 21.12 8.78 -20.30
C ASN A 194 21.31 7.41 -19.62
N GLU A 195 21.95 7.39 -18.45
CA GLU A 195 22.16 6.17 -17.66
C GLU A 195 20.81 5.57 -17.24
N ILE A 196 19.92 6.35 -16.65
CA ILE A 196 18.64 5.83 -16.17
C ILE A 196 17.71 5.43 -17.30
N TYR A 197 17.72 6.16 -18.43
CA TYR A 197 17.03 5.74 -19.65
C TYR A 197 17.48 4.34 -20.10
N LYS A 198 18.81 4.13 -20.20
CA LYS A 198 19.38 2.86 -20.62
C LYS A 198 19.01 1.73 -19.65
N LEU A 199 19.12 1.97 -18.34
CA LEU A 199 18.71 1.01 -17.31
C LEU A 199 17.25 0.58 -17.48
N ILE A 200 16.35 1.52 -17.80
CA ILE A 200 14.92 1.21 -18.01
C ILE A 200 14.72 0.37 -19.28
N MET A 201 15.38 0.74 -20.38
CA MET A 201 15.21 0.03 -21.66
C MET A 201 15.75 -1.39 -21.63
N GLU A 202 16.90 -1.61 -20.99
CA GLU A 202 17.59 -2.89 -20.91
C GLU A 202 16.99 -3.85 -19.86
N ALA A 203 16.29 -3.33 -18.84
CA ALA A 203 15.72 -4.17 -17.79
C ALA A 203 14.63 -5.11 -18.31
N GLU A 204 14.80 -6.43 -18.10
CA GLU A 204 13.84 -7.45 -18.53
C GLU A 204 12.52 -7.44 -17.75
N ASP A 205 12.57 -7.00 -16.49
CA ASP A 205 11.45 -7.04 -15.54
C ASP A 205 10.60 -5.75 -15.51
N ILE A 206 10.97 -4.75 -16.32
CA ILE A 206 10.19 -3.52 -16.47
C ILE A 206 9.17 -3.69 -17.61
N SER A 207 7.91 -3.34 -17.32
CA SER A 207 6.82 -3.45 -18.29
C SER A 207 7.07 -2.64 -19.56
N SER A 208 6.63 -3.16 -20.70
CA SER A 208 6.70 -2.49 -22.00
C SER A 208 6.02 -1.11 -21.99
N THR A 209 4.92 -0.95 -21.26
CA THR A 209 4.20 0.33 -21.16
C THR A 209 5.07 1.44 -20.54
N ILE A 210 5.83 1.12 -19.49
CA ILE A 210 6.77 2.07 -18.88
C ILE A 210 7.88 2.43 -19.87
N LYS A 211 8.44 1.42 -20.55
CA LYS A 211 9.47 1.64 -21.57
C LYS A 211 8.98 2.53 -22.69
N GLU A 212 7.74 2.32 -23.17
CA GLU A 212 7.15 3.15 -24.21
C GLU A 212 6.99 4.62 -23.78
N ARG A 213 6.47 4.87 -22.58
CA ARG A 213 6.33 6.23 -22.05
C ARG A 213 7.67 6.93 -21.88
N VAL A 214 8.64 6.24 -21.27
CA VAL A 214 10.00 6.77 -21.07
C VAL A 214 10.67 7.05 -22.41
N ASN A 215 10.56 6.16 -23.40
CA ASN A 215 11.12 6.36 -24.73
C ASN A 215 10.51 7.58 -25.44
N LYS A 216 9.19 7.76 -25.37
CA LYS A 216 8.53 8.96 -25.93
C LYS A 216 9.07 10.25 -25.32
N ILE A 217 9.21 10.29 -24.00
CA ILE A 217 9.72 11.47 -23.29
C ILE A 217 11.21 11.70 -23.63
N TYR A 218 12.01 10.63 -23.66
CA TYR A 218 13.42 10.70 -24.00
C TYR A 218 13.65 11.30 -25.39
N GLU A 219 12.93 10.82 -26.39
CA GLU A 219 13.02 11.34 -27.76
C GLU A 219 12.61 12.81 -27.83
N VAL A 220 11.54 13.21 -27.14
CA VAL A 220 11.14 14.63 -27.09
C VAL A 220 12.23 15.49 -26.47
N GLN A 221 12.83 15.04 -25.36
CA GLN A 221 13.88 15.79 -24.68
C GLN A 221 15.11 15.92 -25.58
N LYS A 222 15.60 14.84 -26.19
CA LYS A 222 16.81 14.85 -27.04
C LYS A 222 16.82 15.90 -28.16
N TYR A 223 15.66 16.31 -28.66
CA TYR A 223 15.51 17.27 -29.76
C TYR A 223 14.99 18.65 -29.32
N LYS A 224 14.92 18.89 -28.01
CA LYS A 224 14.52 20.17 -27.40
C LYS A 224 15.70 21.14 -27.37
#